data_AF-A0A1F7FVX5-F1
#
_entry.id   AF-A0A1F7FVX5-F1
#
_cell.length_a   1.000
_cell.length_b   1.000
_cell.length_c   1.000
_cell.angle_alpha   90.00
_cell.angle_beta   90.00
_cell.angle_gamma   90.00
#
_symmetry.space_group_name_H-M   'P 1'
#
loop_
_entity.id
_entity.type
_entity.pdbx_description
1 polymer ?
#
loop_
_entity_poly.entity_id
_entity_poly.type
_entity_poly.pdbx_seq_one_letter_code
_entity_poly.pdbx_strand_id
1 'polypeptide(L)'
;MEIASIAVVLKQNELLFADMYRECARLFPDYAKEFAALALEEEGHAAIIDSVIDEISDHPENWRQGKVTLQTLRFIQKQIKGTLEEIRLGQCAPHYAITALRSYEQSMCERSAEKVLDTDVPEFKSLLALIAEGFSTHLHCLKELERKIFKTSDIFDLLKDLSGPAQEHK
;
A
#
# COMPACT_ATOMS: atom_id res chain seq x y z
N MET A 1 9.20 -21.48 14.26
CA MET A 1 9.42 -21.80 12.83
C MET A 1 9.55 -20.49 12.07
N GLU A 2 10.53 -20.35 11.17
CA GLU A 2 10.84 -19.10 10.45
C GLU A 2 9.67 -18.64 9.55
N ILE A 3 8.92 -19.57 8.96
CA ILE A 3 7.76 -19.31 8.09
C ILE A 3 6.60 -18.63 8.85
N ALA A 4 6.26 -19.12 10.05
CA ALA A 4 5.26 -18.45 10.89
C ALA A 4 5.66 -17.01 11.24
N SER A 5 6.96 -16.76 11.45
CA SER A 5 7.46 -15.39 11.68
C SER A 5 7.34 -14.49 10.46
N ILE A 6 7.47 -15.06 9.26
CA ILE A 6 7.23 -14.34 7.99
C ILE A 6 5.77 -13.91 7.90
N ALA A 7 4.82 -14.83 8.12
CA ALA A 7 3.39 -14.53 8.08
C ALA A 7 3.00 -13.45 9.12
N VAL A 8 3.54 -13.53 10.35
CA VAL A 8 3.32 -12.50 11.37
C VAL A 8 3.84 -11.12 10.92
N VAL A 9 5.00 -11.05 10.27
CA VAL A 9 5.53 -9.77 9.76
C VAL A 9 4.70 -9.24 8.60
N LEU A 10 4.18 -10.11 7.71
CA LEU A 10 3.25 -9.70 6.66
C LEU A 10 1.98 -9.10 7.24
N LYS A 11 1.33 -9.77 8.21
CA LYS A 11 0.15 -9.24 8.92
C LYS A 11 0.42 -7.86 9.50
N GLN A 12 1.57 -7.71 10.14
CA GLN A 12 1.96 -6.42 10.72
C GLN A 12 2.18 -5.34 9.66
N ASN A 13 2.64 -5.68 8.46
CA ASN A 13 2.78 -4.73 7.37
C ASN A 13 1.40 -4.25 6.87
N GLU A 14 0.42 -5.14 6.69
CA GLU A 14 -0.95 -4.73 6.32
C GLU A 14 -1.54 -3.77 7.34
N LEU A 15 -1.39 -4.08 8.63
CA LEU A 15 -1.87 -3.20 9.71
C LEU A 15 -1.16 -1.83 9.72
N LEU A 16 0.11 -1.79 9.33
CA LEU A 16 0.83 -0.52 9.19
C LEU A 16 0.35 0.28 7.97
N PHE A 17 -0.02 -0.38 6.87
CA PHE A 17 -0.65 0.28 5.74
C PHE A 17 -2.00 0.86 6.13
N ALA A 18 -2.84 0.11 6.86
CA ALA A 18 -4.09 0.62 7.41
C ALA A 18 -3.87 1.89 8.25
N ASP A 19 -2.85 1.89 9.13
CA ASP A 19 -2.47 3.06 9.91
C ASP A 19 -2.02 4.25 9.03
N MET A 20 -1.21 4.02 8.01
CA MET A 20 -0.80 5.06 7.07
C MET A 20 -1.98 5.64 6.30
N TYR A 21 -2.93 4.81 5.89
CA TYR A 21 -4.17 5.26 5.25
C TYR A 21 -5.01 6.12 6.19
N ARG A 22 -5.14 5.76 7.47
CA ARG A 22 -5.83 6.59 8.47
C ARG A 22 -5.15 7.94 8.68
N GLU A 23 -3.82 7.99 8.70
CA GLU A 23 -3.10 9.26 8.75
C GLU A 23 -3.31 10.10 7.48
N CYS A 24 -3.37 9.46 6.30
CA CYS A 24 -3.71 10.16 5.07
C CYS A 24 -5.15 10.73 5.11
N ALA A 25 -6.11 10.00 5.68
CA ALA A 25 -7.47 10.50 5.88
C ALA A 25 -7.49 11.76 6.78
N ARG A 26 -6.63 11.80 7.81
CA ARG A 26 -6.45 12.98 8.67
C ARG A 26 -5.80 14.14 7.93
N LEU A 27 -4.79 13.88 7.10
CA LEU A 27 -4.06 14.90 6.33
C LEU A 27 -4.87 15.46 5.15
N PHE A 28 -5.78 14.66 4.59
CA PHE A 28 -6.60 15.01 3.43
C PHE A 28 -8.10 14.80 3.74
N PRO A 29 -8.72 15.67 4.56
CA PRO A 29 -10.11 15.48 5.01
C PRO A 29 -11.13 15.36 3.88
N ASP A 30 -10.91 16.04 2.76
CA ASP A 30 -11.78 15.99 1.58
C ASP A 30 -11.82 14.61 0.91
N TYR A 31 -10.79 13.78 1.13
CA TYR A 31 -10.65 12.42 0.58
C TYR A 31 -10.62 11.35 1.69
N ALA A 32 -11.06 11.71 2.90
CA ALA A 32 -10.98 10.84 4.07
C ALA A 32 -11.75 9.52 3.88
N LYS A 33 -12.83 9.53 3.11
CA LYS A 33 -13.63 8.32 2.84
C LYS A 33 -12.88 7.31 1.99
N GLU A 34 -12.19 7.77 0.96
CA GLU A 34 -11.39 6.95 0.07
C GLU A 34 -10.22 6.31 0.84
N PHE A 35 -9.53 7.09 1.67
CA PHE A 35 -8.47 6.56 2.52
C PHE A 35 -9.01 5.60 3.60
N ALA A 36 -10.18 5.87 4.19
CA ALA A 36 -10.79 4.95 5.14
C ALA A 36 -11.20 3.61 4.49
N ALA A 37 -11.63 3.63 3.22
CA ALA A 37 -11.92 2.41 2.48
C ALA A 37 -10.66 1.56 2.28
N LEU A 38 -9.55 2.18 1.85
CA LEU A 38 -8.25 1.50 1.73
C LEU A 38 -7.78 0.93 3.07
N ALA A 39 -7.92 1.69 4.17
CA ALA A 39 -7.57 1.19 5.50
C ALA A 39 -8.37 -0.07 5.88
N LEU A 40 -9.66 -0.11 5.56
CA LEU A 40 -10.52 -1.26 5.82
C LEU A 40 -10.13 -2.48 4.98
N GLU A 41 -9.73 -2.27 3.73
CA GLU A 41 -9.24 -3.36 2.86
C GLU A 41 -7.96 -3.99 3.44
N GLU A 42 -7.02 -3.18 3.95
CA GLU A 42 -5.80 -3.68 4.59
C GLU A 42 -6.07 -4.42 5.91
N GLU A 43 -7.07 -4.00 6.69
CA GLU A 43 -7.54 -4.78 7.84
C GLU A 43 -8.08 -6.16 7.41
N GLY A 44 -8.76 -6.21 6.26
CA GLY A 44 -9.20 -7.45 5.62
C GLY A 44 -8.03 -8.35 5.23
N HIS A 45 -6.98 -7.79 4.61
CA HIS A 45 -5.76 -8.53 4.30
C HIS A 45 -5.08 -9.08 5.56
N ALA A 46 -5.01 -8.28 6.63
CA ALA A 46 -4.45 -8.72 7.91
C ALA A 46 -5.24 -9.89 8.52
N ALA A 47 -6.57 -9.92 8.35
CA ALA A 47 -7.41 -11.03 8.79
C ALA A 47 -7.19 -12.31 7.96
N ILE A 48 -7.02 -12.18 6.64
CA ILE A 48 -6.65 -13.30 5.76
C ILE A 48 -5.30 -13.90 6.18
N ILE A 49 -4.31 -13.06 6.46
CA ILE A 49 -3.00 -13.53 6.91
C ILE A 49 -3.09 -14.20 8.29
N ASP A 50 -4.06 -13.82 9.14
CA ASP A 50 -4.30 -14.53 10.39
C ASP A 50 -4.71 -15.99 10.15
N SER A 51 -5.62 -16.23 9.21
CA SER A 51 -5.97 -17.60 8.81
C SER A 51 -4.78 -18.37 8.21
N VAL A 52 -3.88 -17.68 7.50
CA VAL A 52 -2.61 -18.27 7.03
C VAL A 52 -1.68 -18.63 8.20
N ILE A 53 -1.60 -17.79 9.24
CA ILE A 53 -0.81 -18.07 10.44
C ILE A 53 -1.31 -19.32 11.15
N ASP A 54 -2.63 -19.44 11.31
CA ASP A 54 -3.28 -20.60 11.93
C ASP A 54 -2.97 -21.88 11.13
N GLU A 55 -3.12 -21.85 9.80
CA GLU A 55 -2.79 -22.98 8.94
C GLU A 55 -1.29 -23.35 8.99
N ILE A 56 -0.38 -22.37 9.01
CA ILE A 56 1.06 -22.65 9.14
C ILE A 56 1.37 -23.32 10.49
N SER A 57 0.62 -22.96 11.54
CA SER A 57 0.77 -23.55 12.86
C SER A 57 0.29 -25.00 12.89
N ASP A 58 -0.86 -25.27 12.28
CA ASP A 58 -1.51 -26.58 12.29
C ASP A 58 -0.90 -27.57 11.29
N HIS A 59 -0.45 -27.06 10.13
CA HIS A 59 0.06 -27.85 9.00
C HIS A 59 1.34 -27.26 8.39
N PRO A 60 2.43 -27.11 9.15
CA PRO A 60 3.66 -26.46 8.69
C PRO A 60 4.31 -27.13 7.46
N GLU A 61 4.08 -28.43 7.25
CA GLU A 61 4.56 -29.19 6.10
C GLU A 61 3.99 -28.73 4.76
N ASN A 62 2.84 -28.04 4.77
CA ASN A 62 2.20 -27.50 3.58
C ASN A 62 2.84 -26.19 3.11
N TRP A 63 3.82 -25.66 3.85
CA TRP A 63 4.34 -24.32 3.66
C TRP A 63 5.85 -24.28 3.46
N ARG A 64 6.26 -23.37 2.59
CA ARG A 64 7.65 -23.10 2.27
C ARG A 64 7.88 -21.59 2.23
N GLN A 65 9.08 -21.19 2.63
CA GLN A 65 9.50 -19.81 2.41
C GLN A 65 9.71 -19.58 0.91
N GLY A 66 9.16 -18.47 0.41
CA GLY A 66 9.37 -18.03 -0.96
C GLY A 66 10.73 -17.34 -1.17
N LYS A 67 10.79 -16.46 -2.16
CA LYS A 67 12.01 -15.75 -2.57
C LYS A 67 12.36 -14.57 -1.68
N VAL A 68 11.40 -14.05 -0.93
CA VAL A 68 11.58 -12.90 -0.03
C VAL A 68 11.91 -13.39 1.37
N THR A 69 12.99 -12.88 1.94
CA THR A 69 13.44 -13.29 3.29
C THR A 69 12.73 -12.51 4.40
N LEU A 70 12.66 -13.11 5.59
CA LEU A 70 12.19 -12.42 6.80
C LEU A 70 12.98 -11.12 7.08
N GLN A 71 14.28 -11.11 6.81
CA GLN A 71 15.12 -9.93 6.99
C GLN A 71 14.69 -8.79 6.05
N THR A 72 14.40 -9.11 4.78
CA THR A 72 13.89 -8.13 3.81
C THR A 72 12.55 -7.54 4.28
N LEU A 73 11.62 -8.37 4.75
CA LEU A 73 10.34 -7.89 5.26
C LEU A 73 10.49 -6.99 6.49
N ARG A 74 11.36 -7.37 7.44
CA ARG A 74 11.63 -6.55 8.63
C ARG A 74 12.27 -5.21 8.29
N PHE A 75 13.13 -5.17 7.27
CA PHE A 75 13.70 -3.93 6.79
C PHE A 75 12.60 -3.00 6.24
N ILE A 76 11.72 -3.51 5.38
CA ILE A 76 10.57 -2.77 4.85
C ILE A 76 9.67 -2.28 5.99
N GLN A 77 9.32 -3.16 6.93
CA GLN A 77 8.52 -2.82 8.09
C GLN A 77 9.13 -1.66 8.90
N LYS A 78 10.45 -1.68 9.09
CA LYS A 78 11.16 -0.60 9.79
C LYS A 78 11.05 0.73 9.04
N GLN A 79 11.13 0.71 7.71
CA GLN A 79 10.95 1.91 6.88
C GLN A 79 9.52 2.46 7.01
N ILE A 80 8.51 1.59 6.87
CA ILE A 80 7.10 1.96 7.01
C ILE A 80 6.84 2.60 8.38
N LYS A 81 7.33 1.98 9.46
CA LYS A 81 7.21 2.52 10.83
C LYS A 81 7.85 3.89 10.97
N GLY A 82 9.02 4.09 10.38
CA GLY A 82 9.72 5.38 10.40
C GLY A 82 8.91 6.48 9.71
N THR A 83 8.46 6.22 8.50
CA THR A 83 7.63 7.18 7.73
C THR A 83 6.29 7.45 8.41
N LEU A 84 5.63 6.43 8.97
CA LEU A 84 4.38 6.62 9.72
C LEU A 84 4.57 7.55 10.93
N GLU A 85 5.68 7.41 11.64
CA GLU A 85 6.01 8.29 12.77
C GLU A 85 6.27 9.73 12.30
N GLU A 86 7.04 9.92 11.22
CA GLU A 86 7.26 11.25 10.62
C GLU A 86 5.95 11.93 10.22
N ILE A 87 5.01 11.16 9.65
CA ILE A 87 3.66 11.64 9.29
C ILE A 87 2.86 12.05 10.53
N ARG A 88 2.85 11.20 11.56
CA ARG A 88 2.12 11.46 12.82
C ARG A 88 2.64 12.71 13.54
N LEU A 89 3.96 12.89 13.54
CA LEU A 89 4.62 14.04 14.16
C LEU A 89 4.55 15.31 13.29
N GLY A 90 4.00 15.23 12.07
CA GLY A 90 3.94 16.36 11.14
C GLY A 90 5.32 16.81 10.66
N GLN A 91 6.31 15.92 10.67
CA GLN A 91 7.70 16.20 10.30
C GLN A 91 7.94 16.13 8.79
N CYS A 92 6.93 15.73 8.02
CA CYS A 92 6.97 15.68 6.57
C CYS A 92 5.84 16.51 5.94
N ALA A 93 6.05 16.97 4.70
CA ALA A 93 4.98 17.60 3.93
C ALA A 93 3.88 16.57 3.58
N PRO A 94 2.59 16.97 3.50
CA PRO A 94 1.50 16.03 3.15
C PRO A 94 1.74 15.28 1.83
N HIS A 95 2.32 15.94 0.84
CA HIS A 95 2.67 15.30 -0.44
C HIS A 95 3.66 14.13 -0.29
N TYR A 96 4.54 14.18 0.71
CA TYR A 96 5.45 13.08 1.01
C TYR A 96 4.68 11.86 1.52
N ALA A 97 3.64 12.04 2.34
CA ALA A 97 2.86 10.93 2.89
C ALA A 97 2.25 10.05 1.79
N ILE A 98 1.60 10.68 0.80
CA ILE A 98 1.00 9.93 -0.33
C ILE A 98 2.05 9.31 -1.25
N THR A 99 3.16 10.03 -1.48
CA THR A 99 4.25 9.54 -2.34
C THR A 99 4.92 8.32 -1.71
N ALA A 100 5.18 8.37 -0.39
CA ALA A 100 5.77 7.26 0.35
C ALA A 100 4.85 6.05 0.34
N LEU A 101 3.55 6.23 0.60
CA LEU A 101 2.57 5.15 0.58
C LEU A 101 2.51 4.47 -0.79
N ARG A 102 2.48 5.26 -1.87
CA ARG A 102 2.56 4.76 -3.25
C ARG A 102 3.83 3.95 -3.52
N SER A 103 4.98 4.41 -3.01
CA SER A 103 6.25 3.69 -3.15
C SER A 103 6.25 2.36 -2.41
N TYR A 104 5.61 2.28 -1.24
CA TYR A 104 5.51 1.03 -0.51
C TYR A 104 4.55 0.05 -1.18
N GLU A 105 3.39 0.51 -1.64
CA GLU A 105 2.43 -0.28 -2.42
C GLU A 105 3.08 -0.88 -3.67
N GLN A 106 3.82 -0.07 -4.42
CA GLN A 106 4.62 -0.53 -5.56
C GLN A 106 5.65 -1.59 -5.14
N SER A 107 6.38 -1.36 -4.04
CA SER A 107 7.37 -2.32 -3.53
C SER A 107 6.72 -3.65 -3.10
N MET A 108 5.52 -3.61 -2.53
CA MET A 108 4.78 -4.80 -2.13
C MET A 108 4.21 -5.55 -3.33
N CYS A 109 3.76 -4.87 -4.39
CA CYS A 109 3.39 -5.52 -5.66
C CYS A 109 4.56 -6.35 -6.23
N GLU A 110 5.76 -5.77 -6.25
CA GLU A 110 6.97 -6.44 -6.76
C GLU A 110 7.35 -7.66 -5.90
N ARG A 111 7.01 -7.62 -4.62
CA ARG A 111 7.31 -8.61 -3.58
C ARG A 111 6.04 -9.24 -3.01
N SER A 112 5.06 -9.47 -3.89
CA SER A 112 3.71 -9.97 -3.57
C SER A 112 3.72 -11.14 -2.59
N ALA A 113 2.66 -11.29 -1.80
CA ALA A 113 2.55 -12.32 -0.75
C ALA A 113 2.86 -13.75 -1.25
N GLU A 114 2.44 -14.08 -2.48
CA GLU A 114 2.77 -15.33 -3.21
C GLU A 114 4.27 -15.55 -3.47
N LYS A 115 5.10 -14.49 -3.48
CA LYS A 115 6.56 -14.58 -3.58
C LYS A 115 7.22 -14.70 -2.22
N VAL A 116 6.49 -14.45 -1.14
CA VAL A 116 6.97 -14.48 0.24
C VAL A 116 6.65 -15.82 0.90
N LEU A 117 5.41 -16.31 0.73
CA LEU A 117 4.93 -17.60 1.23
C LEU A 117 4.53 -18.47 0.04
N ASP A 118 5.02 -19.70 0.02
CA ASP A 118 4.66 -20.72 -0.95
C ASP A 118 3.94 -21.87 -0.24
N THR A 119 2.89 -22.39 -0.87
CA THR A 119 2.10 -23.52 -0.39
C THR A 119 1.58 -24.28 -1.59
N ASP A 120 1.27 -25.57 -1.46
CA ASP A 120 0.57 -26.33 -2.50
C ASP A 120 -0.94 -26.36 -2.32
N VAL A 121 -1.46 -25.83 -1.20
CA VAL A 121 -2.89 -25.82 -0.89
C VAL A 121 -3.60 -24.78 -1.76
N PRO A 122 -4.52 -25.18 -2.67
CA PRO A 122 -5.11 -24.27 -3.64
C PRO A 122 -5.87 -23.10 -3.02
N GLU A 123 -6.58 -23.32 -1.91
CA GLU A 123 -7.32 -22.30 -1.19
C GLU A 123 -6.41 -21.15 -0.73
N PHE A 124 -5.29 -21.48 -0.07
CA PHE A 124 -4.34 -20.48 0.40
C PHE A 124 -3.56 -19.81 -0.73
N LYS A 125 -3.31 -20.50 -1.85
CA LYS A 125 -2.78 -19.83 -3.06
C LYS A 125 -3.72 -18.71 -3.52
N SER A 126 -5.02 -18.97 -3.58
CA SER A 126 -6.02 -17.96 -3.98
C SER A 126 -6.09 -16.80 -3.00
N LEU A 127 -6.00 -17.05 -1.69
CA LEU A 127 -5.97 -16.01 -0.66
C LEU A 127 -4.73 -15.11 -0.77
N LEU A 128 -3.55 -15.69 -0.99
CA LEU A 128 -2.31 -14.92 -1.20
C LEU A 128 -2.34 -14.10 -2.50
N ALA A 129 -2.96 -14.63 -3.55
CA ALA A 129 -3.16 -13.92 -4.81
C ALA A 129 -4.11 -12.72 -4.64
N LEU A 130 -5.16 -12.84 -3.83
CA LEU A 130 -6.08 -11.74 -3.52
C LEU A 130 -5.35 -10.56 -2.86
N ILE A 131 -4.50 -10.84 -1.87
CA ILE A 131 -3.67 -9.80 -1.22
C ILE A 131 -2.73 -9.13 -2.24
N ALA A 132 -2.12 -9.93 -3.13
CA ALA A 132 -1.25 -9.40 -4.16
C ALA A 132 -1.97 -8.48 -5.16
N GLU A 133 -3.22 -8.82 -5.52
CA GLU A 133 -4.08 -7.99 -6.36
C GLU A 133 -4.50 -6.69 -5.64
N GLY A 134 -4.71 -6.77 -4.32
CA GLY A 134 -4.97 -5.62 -3.44
C GLY A 134 -3.95 -4.51 -3.63
N PHE A 135 -2.65 -4.81 -3.49
CA PHE A 135 -1.58 -3.81 -3.65
C PHE A 135 -1.59 -3.12 -5.03
N SER A 136 -1.91 -3.87 -6.10
CA SER A 136 -2.00 -3.29 -7.46
C SER A 136 -3.18 -2.32 -7.57
N THR A 137 -4.31 -2.68 -6.96
CA THR A 137 -5.52 -1.86 -6.91
C THR A 137 -5.30 -0.60 -6.07
N HIS A 138 -4.69 -0.75 -4.90
CA HIS A 138 -4.34 0.35 -4.00
C HIS A 138 -3.38 1.33 -4.68
N LEU A 139 -2.35 0.83 -5.35
CA LEU A 139 -1.40 1.64 -6.11
C LEU A 139 -2.09 2.49 -7.18
N HIS A 140 -3.07 1.92 -7.90
CA HIS A 140 -3.86 2.67 -8.87
C HIS A 140 -4.70 3.76 -8.20
N CYS A 141 -5.39 3.41 -7.11
CA CYS A 141 -6.18 4.36 -6.32
C CYS A 141 -5.34 5.54 -5.80
N LEU A 142 -4.16 5.26 -5.26
CA LEU A 142 -3.23 6.28 -4.75
C LEU A 142 -2.75 7.24 -5.84
N LYS A 143 -2.44 6.73 -7.04
CA LYS A 143 -2.06 7.60 -8.17
C LYS A 143 -3.20 8.55 -8.54
N GLU A 144 -4.44 8.07 -8.51
CA GLU A 144 -5.61 8.89 -8.79
C GLU A 144 -5.88 9.91 -7.68
N LEU A 145 -5.73 9.52 -6.42
CA LEU A 145 -5.87 10.42 -5.27
C LEU A 145 -4.80 11.51 -5.29
N GLU A 146 -3.54 11.16 -5.53
CA GLU A 146 -2.43 12.12 -5.64
C GLU A 146 -2.71 13.17 -6.71
N ARG A 147 -3.16 12.73 -7.90
CA ARG A 147 -3.54 13.64 -8.99
C ARG A 147 -4.68 14.59 -8.60
N LYS A 148 -5.71 14.08 -7.89
CA LYS A 148 -6.86 14.88 -7.45
C LYS A 148 -6.50 15.86 -6.34
N ILE A 149 -5.70 15.43 -5.36
CA ILE A 149 -5.29 16.22 -4.20
C ILE A 149 -4.36 17.36 -4.63
N PHE A 150 -3.32 17.02 -5.39
CA PHE A 150 -2.25 17.96 -5.67
C PHE A 150 -2.44 18.73 -6.97
N LYS A 151 -3.60 18.57 -7.64
CA LYS A 151 -3.98 19.19 -8.92
C LYS A 151 -2.75 19.69 -9.63
N THR A 152 -1.99 18.80 -10.27
CA THR A 152 -0.90 19.24 -11.14
C THR A 152 -1.54 20.20 -12.12
N SER A 153 -1.36 21.48 -11.87
CA SER A 153 -1.67 22.54 -12.81
C SER A 153 -0.61 22.28 -13.86
N ASP A 154 -0.98 21.49 -14.87
CA ASP A 154 -0.11 21.27 -15.99
C ASP A 154 0.27 22.67 -16.46
N ILE A 155 1.55 23.01 -16.51
CA ILE A 155 2.00 24.36 -16.88
C ILE A 155 1.40 24.74 -18.26
N PHE A 156 1.06 23.74 -19.06
CA PHE A 156 0.33 23.85 -20.32
C PHE A 156 -1.13 24.33 -20.20
N ASP A 157 -1.84 24.04 -19.11
CA ASP A 157 -3.19 24.57 -18.86
C ASP A 157 -3.13 26.07 -18.52
N LEU A 158 -2.10 26.50 -17.78
CA LEU A 158 -1.82 27.92 -17.51
C LEU A 158 -1.41 28.70 -18.78
N LEU A 159 -0.76 28.04 -19.75
CA LEU A 159 -0.38 28.66 -21.02
C LEU A 159 -1.56 28.83 -21.99
N LYS A 160 -2.59 27.97 -21.92
CA LYS A 160 -3.81 28.09 -22.74
C LYS A 160 -4.67 29.30 -22.36
N ASP A 161 -4.68 29.69 -21.10
CA ASP A 161 -5.42 30.86 -20.62
C ASP A 161 -4.72 32.19 -20.97
N LEU A 162 -3.45 32.17 -21.38
CA LEU A 162 -2.70 33.34 -21.85
C LEU A 162 -2.78 33.57 -23.36
N SER A 163 -3.17 32.56 -24.14
CA SER A 163 -3.48 32.71 -25.56
C SER A 163 -4.92 33.19 -25.76
N GLY A 164 -5.17 34.48 -25.50
CA GLY A 164 -6.42 35.13 -25.85
C GLY A 164 -6.70 35.04 -27.37
N PRO A 165 -7.98 35.14 -27.80
CA PRO A 165 -8.34 34.96 -29.20
C PRO A 165 -7.67 36.05 -30.06
N ALA A 166 -6.92 35.62 -31.07
CA ALA A 166 -6.36 36.52 -32.08
C ALA A 166 -7.50 37.32 -32.72
N GLN A 167 -7.50 38.63 -32.49
CA GLN A 167 -8.40 39.55 -33.20
C GLN A 167 -7.99 39.59 -34.67
N GLU A 168 -8.79 38.95 -35.53
CA GLU A 168 -8.71 39.13 -36.97
C GLU A 168 -9.16 40.56 -37.31
N HIS A 169 -8.19 41.42 -37.61
CA HIS A 169 -8.45 42.71 -38.23
C HIS A 169 -8.77 42.49 -39.72
N LYS A 170 -10.01 42.86 -40.09
CA LYS A 170 -10.45 43.10 -41.47
C LYS A 170 -9.75 44.32 -42.08
#